data_AF-A0A239AKT4-F1
#
_entry.id   AF-A0A239AKT4-F1
#
_cell.length_a   1.000
_cell.length_b   1.000
_cell.length_c   1.000
_cell.angle_alpha   90.00
_cell.angle_beta   90.00
_cell.angle_gamma   90.00
#
_symmetry.space_group_name_H-M   'P 1'
#
loop_
_entity.id
_entity.type
_entity.pdbx_description
1 polymer ?
#
loop_
_entity_poly.entity_id
_entity_poly.type
_entity_poly.pdbx_seq_one_letter_code
_entity_poly.pdbx_strand_id
1 'polypeptide(L)'
;MLLIAVLTYEGKKGDYILNIATTNAKILNFTLDALNTSSFSIYDQNHNLIYTKQAIVHKLEVSKTISLEGHPTGTYVLEVNENGKIIKHEIKIIAKKAKTLRIDESMNENPSLRR
;
A
#
# COMPACT_ATOMS: atom_id res chain seq x y z
N MET A 1 12.89 11.45 11.01
CA MET A 1 13.27 10.58 9.88
C MET A 1 12.09 9.65 9.60
N LEU A 2 11.41 9.76 8.46
CA LEU A 2 10.21 8.97 8.15
C LEU A 2 10.65 7.78 7.28
N LEU A 3 10.48 6.56 7.78
CA LEU A 3 10.87 5.35 7.08
C LEU A 3 9.84 5.07 5.97
N ILE A 4 10.23 5.27 4.71
CA ILE A 4 9.48 4.81 3.54
C ILE A 4 9.98 3.41 3.26
N ALA A 5 9.23 2.38 3.63
CA ALA A 5 9.52 1.02 3.20
C ALA A 5 9.17 0.93 1.70
N VAL A 6 10.20 0.98 0.85
CA VAL A 6 10.10 0.59 -0.55
C VAL A 6 10.58 -0.86 -0.60
N LEU A 7 9.64 -1.79 -0.68
CA LEU A 7 9.95 -3.20 -0.96
C LEU A 7 10.13 -3.33 -2.46
N THR A 8 11.34 -3.05 -2.96
CA THR A 8 11.69 -3.30 -4.36
C THR A 8 12.07 -4.78 -4.48
N TYR A 9 11.17 -5.59 -5.03
CA TYR A 9 11.46 -6.98 -5.37
C TYR A 9 11.58 -7.09 -6.90
N GLU A 10 12.74 -7.55 -7.39
CA GLU A 10 12.99 -7.73 -8.82
C GLU A 10 12.16 -8.92 -9.34
N GLY A 11 11.06 -8.63 -10.04
CA GLY A 11 10.24 -9.64 -10.70
C GLY A 11 10.96 -10.27 -11.89
N LYS A 12 10.79 -11.59 -12.03
CA LYS A 12 11.29 -12.36 -13.17
C LYS A 12 10.37 -12.15 -14.39
N LYS A 13 10.93 -12.40 -15.57
CA LYS A 13 10.21 -12.29 -16.86
C LYS A 13 9.06 -13.30 -16.90
N GLY A 14 7.83 -12.82 -16.83
CA GLY A 14 6.62 -13.65 -16.77
C GLY A 14 5.73 -13.30 -15.59
N ASP A 15 6.25 -12.63 -14.57
CA ASP A 15 5.50 -12.36 -13.34
C ASP A 15 4.39 -11.31 -13.54
N TYR A 16 3.28 -11.48 -12.81
CA TYR A 16 2.15 -10.56 -12.78
C TYR A 16 2.36 -9.50 -11.70
N ILE A 17 2.34 -8.21 -12.08
CA ILE A 17 2.57 -7.10 -11.14
C ILE A 17 1.24 -6.56 -10.61
N LEU A 18 0.99 -6.71 -9.31
CA LEU A 18 -0.15 -6.11 -8.61
C LEU A 18 0.29 -4.84 -7.86
N ASN A 19 -0.23 -3.70 -8.30
CA ASN A 19 -0.05 -2.42 -7.65
C ASN A 19 -1.25 -2.11 -6.75
N ILE A 20 -1.01 -1.71 -5.51
CA ILE A 20 -2.05 -1.27 -4.58
C ILE A 20 -1.75 0.19 -4.20
N ALA A 21 -2.56 1.11 -4.75
CA ALA A 21 -2.52 2.53 -4.40
C ALA A 21 -3.31 2.76 -3.10
N THR A 22 -2.76 3.57 -2.21
CA THR A 22 -3.37 3.90 -0.91
C THR A 22 -3.59 5.40 -0.78
N THR A 23 -4.50 5.81 0.10
CA THR A 23 -4.90 7.21 0.38
C THR A 23 -3.74 8.19 0.66
N ASN A 24 -2.55 7.69 1.00
CA ASN A 24 -1.35 8.50 1.23
C ASN A 24 -0.46 8.65 -0.02
N ALA A 25 -0.98 8.36 -1.22
CA ALA A 25 -0.22 8.27 -2.47
C ALA A 25 0.93 7.25 -2.45
N LYS A 26 0.90 6.29 -1.51
CA LYS A 26 1.84 5.16 -1.49
C LYS A 26 1.30 4.05 -2.37
N ILE A 27 2.11 3.62 -3.33
CA ILE A 27 1.85 2.44 -4.16
C ILE A 27 2.67 1.30 -3.60
N LEU A 28 2.02 0.17 -3.32
CA LEU A 28 2.65 -1.08 -2.96
C LEU A 28 2.69 -1.97 -4.19
N ASN A 29 3.86 -2.53 -4.50
CA ASN A 29 4.05 -3.40 -5.65
C ASN A 29 4.21 -4.83 -5.15
N PHE A 30 3.37 -5.74 -5.64
CA PHE A 30 3.46 -7.16 -5.38
C PHE A 30 3.74 -7.86 -6.70
N THR A 31 4.72 -8.75 -6.69
CA THR A 31 5.04 -9.60 -7.84
C THR A 31 4.46 -10.97 -7.56
N LEU A 32 3.52 -11.41 -8.39
CA LEU A 32 2.91 -12.73 -8.31
C LEU A 32 3.50 -13.62 -9.40
N ASP A 33 3.80 -14.87 -9.04
CA ASP A 33 4.25 -15.87 -10.02
C ASP A 33 3.10 -16.16 -11.00
N ALA A 34 3.34 -15.93 -12.29
CA ALA A 34 2.33 -16.14 -13.34
C ALA A 34 2.48 -17.50 -14.03
N LEU A 35 3.35 -18.38 -13.53
CA LEU A 35 3.49 -19.74 -14.03
C LEU A 35 2.25 -20.59 -13.70
N ASN A 36 1.47 -20.22 -12.68
CA ASN A 36 0.26 -20.91 -12.25
C ASN A 36 -0.97 -20.01 -12.31
N THR A 37 -2.14 -20.62 -12.54
CA THR A 37 -3.42 -19.92 -12.33
C THR A 37 -3.52 -19.54 -10.86
N SER A 38 -3.49 -18.24 -10.58
CA SER A 38 -3.57 -17.71 -9.23
C SER A 38 -4.83 -16.85 -9.09
N SER A 39 -5.39 -16.78 -7.89
CA SER A 39 -6.41 -15.79 -7.56
C SER A 39 -5.90 -14.93 -6.43
N PHE A 40 -6.30 -13.66 -6.43
CA PHE A 40 -5.97 -12.74 -5.38
C PHE A 40 -7.20 -12.00 -4.91
N SER A 41 -7.31 -11.88 -3.59
CA SER A 41 -8.41 -11.23 -2.90
C SER A 41 -7.87 -10.25 -1.87
N ILE A 42 -8.53 -9.11 -1.72
CA ILE A 42 -8.22 -8.12 -0.69
C ILE A 42 -9.40 -8.05 0.27
N TYR A 43 -9.11 -8.17 1.55
CA TYR A 43 -10.07 -8.06 2.64
C TYR A 43 -9.76 -6.87 3.53
N ASP A 44 -10.81 -6.27 4.10
CA ASP A 44 -10.67 -5.27 5.17
C ASP A 44 -10.38 -5.94 6.53
N GLN A 45 -10.21 -5.11 7.56
CA GLN A 45 -9.98 -5.56 8.94
C GLN A 45 -11.10 -6.43 9.52
N ASN A 46 -12.32 -6.30 9.00
CA ASN A 46 -13.48 -7.08 9.41
C ASN A 46 -13.66 -8.34 8.53
N HIS A 47 -12.66 -8.66 7.69
CA HIS A 47 -12.72 -9.75 6.70
C HIS A 47 -13.80 -9.57 5.62
N ASN A 48 -14.25 -8.34 5.37
CA ASN A 48 -15.11 -8.06 4.23
C ASN A 48 -14.29 -8.05 2.94
N LEU A 49 -14.80 -8.71 1.90
CA LEU A 49 -14.15 -8.73 0.58
C LEU A 49 -14.26 -7.34 -0.08
N ILE A 50 -13.12 -6.76 -0.41
CA ILE A 50 -13.03 -5.48 -1.13
C ILE A 50 -12.82 -5.72 -2.62
N TYR A 51 -11.97 -6.70 -2.95
CA TYR A 51 -11.60 -6.98 -4.32
C TYR A 51 -11.27 -8.45 -4.49
N THR A 52 -11.64 -9.04 -5.61
CA THR A 52 -11.17 -10.37 -6.01
C THR A 52 -10.94 -10.42 -7.52
N LYS A 53 -9.90 -11.14 -7.93
CA LYS A 53 -9.66 -11.43 -9.34
C LYS A 53 -8.84 -12.70 -9.50
N GLN A 54 -9.10 -13.41 -10.60
CA GLN A 54 -8.28 -14.51 -11.07
C GLN A 54 -7.23 -13.97 -12.06
N ALA A 55 -5.95 -14.24 -11.78
CA ALA A 55 -4.87 -14.12 -12.74
C ALA A 55 -4.84 -15.39 -13.60
N ILE A 56 -5.09 -15.22 -14.89
CA ILE A 56 -5.11 -16.32 -15.87
C ILE A 56 -3.78 -16.29 -16.63
N VAL A 57 -3.11 -17.44 -16.63
CA VAL A 57 -1.88 -17.72 -17.37
C VAL A 57 -2.08 -17.37 -18.86
N HIS A 58 -1.10 -16.69 -19.47
CA HIS A 58 -1.07 -16.25 -20.88
C HIS A 58 -2.02 -15.11 -21.27
N LYS A 59 -2.71 -14.47 -20.32
CA LYS A 59 -3.37 -13.19 -20.62
C LYS A 59 -2.31 -12.09 -20.65
N LEU A 60 -2.34 -11.21 -21.67
CA LEU A 60 -1.42 -10.06 -21.84
C LEU A 60 -1.41 -9.05 -20.66
N GLU A 61 -2.14 -9.32 -19.58
CA GLU A 61 -2.27 -8.43 -18.44
C GLU A 61 -1.05 -8.61 -17.54
N VAL A 62 0.03 -7.90 -17.85
CA VAL A 62 1.32 -7.94 -17.11
C VAL A 62 1.27 -7.13 -15.81
N SER A 63 0.27 -6.26 -15.64
CA SER A 63 0.09 -5.49 -14.42
C SER A 63 -1.35 -5.06 -14.18
N LYS A 64 -1.70 -4.85 -12.89
CA LYS A 64 -2.98 -4.29 -12.46
C LYS A 64 -2.79 -3.35 -11.30
N THR A 65 -3.52 -2.25 -11.31
CA THR A 65 -3.58 -1.31 -10.18
C THR A 65 -4.95 -1.37 -9.51
N ILE A 66 -4.95 -1.53 -8.19
CA ILE A 66 -6.12 -1.44 -7.32
C ILE A 66 -5.94 -0.20 -6.45
N SER A 67 -6.97 0.62 -6.34
CA SER A 67 -6.98 1.76 -5.43
C SER A 67 -7.75 1.43 -4.17
N LEU A 68 -7.10 1.59 -3.02
CA LEU A 68 -7.70 1.66 -1.69
C LEU A 68 -7.89 3.12 -1.25
N GLU A 69 -7.82 4.08 -2.16
CA GLU A 69 -8.15 5.47 -1.86
C GLU A 69 -9.63 5.58 -1.46
N GLY A 70 -9.90 6.39 -0.42
CA GLY A 70 -11.25 6.52 0.14
C GLY A 70 -11.64 5.40 1.11
N HIS A 71 -10.88 4.31 1.19
CA HIS A 71 -11.07 3.31 2.23
C HIS A 71 -10.47 3.80 3.58
N PRO A 72 -11.08 3.41 4.71
CA PRO A 72 -10.64 3.86 6.03
C PRO A 72 -9.24 3.36 6.36
N THR A 73 -8.57 4.08 7.26
CA THR A 73 -7.32 3.59 7.84
C THR A 73 -7.56 2.30 8.61
N GLY A 74 -6.68 1.32 8.45
CA GLY A 74 -6.86 -0.02 9.00
C GLY A 74 -5.87 -1.01 8.43
N THR A 75 -6.00 -2.26 8.87
CA THR A 75 -5.25 -3.39 8.32
C THR A 75 -6.07 -4.07 7.25
N TYR A 76 -5.46 -4.30 6.10
CA TYR A 76 -6.01 -5.02 4.97
C TYR A 76 -5.20 -6.29 4.77
N VAL A 77 -5.84 -7.33 4.24
CA VAL A 77 -5.17 -8.60 3.96
C VAL A 77 -5.27 -8.88 2.47
N LEU A 78 -4.12 -9.00 1.81
CA LEU A 78 -4.02 -9.56 0.48
C LEU A 78 -3.82 -11.07 0.61
N GLU A 79 -4.81 -11.84 0.18
CA GLU A 79 -4.70 -13.29 0.04
C GLU A 79 -4.40 -13.64 -1.41
N VAL A 80 -3.34 -14.40 -1.64
CA VAL A 80 -2.96 -14.95 -2.95
C VAL A 80 -3.12 -16.47 -2.85
N ASN A 81 -4.01 -17.03 -3.66
CA ASN A 81 -4.14 -18.47 -3.83
C ASN A 81 -3.44 -18.87 -5.12
N GLU A 82 -2.38 -19.65 -4.98
CA GLU A 82 -1.62 -20.21 -6.10
C GLU A 82 -1.69 -21.73 -6.04
N ASN A 83 -2.35 -22.36 -7.01
CA ASN A 83 -2.47 -23.81 -7.11
C ASN A 83 -2.93 -24.48 -5.78
N GLY A 84 -3.87 -23.83 -5.06
CA GLY A 84 -4.40 -24.29 -3.79
C GLY A 84 -3.60 -23.88 -2.55
N LYS A 85 -2.43 -23.25 -2.71
CA LYS A 85 -1.64 -22.69 -1.60
C LYS A 85 -2.03 -21.25 -1.36
N ILE A 86 -2.41 -20.92 -0.12
CA ILE A 86 -2.81 -19.56 0.26
C ILE A 86 -1.64 -18.86 0.95
N ILE A 87 -1.22 -17.72 0.39
CA ILE A 87 -0.23 -16.80 0.96
C ILE A 87 -0.98 -15.53 1.38
N LYS A 88 -0.70 -15.01 2.57
CA LYS A 88 -1.35 -13.79 3.09
C LYS A 88 -0.32 -12.70 3.35
N HIS A 89 -0.64 -11.48 2.92
CA HIS A 89 0.16 -10.28 3.17
C HIS A 89 -0.67 -9.22 3.88
N GLU A 90 -0.19 -8.72 5.01
CA GLU A 90 -0.81 -7.60 5.71
C GLU A 90 -0.40 -6.26 5.10
N ILE A 91 -1.39 -5.41 4.86
CA ILE A 91 -1.24 -4.05 4.36
C ILE A 91 -1.80 -3.09 5.41
N LYS A 92 -0.94 -2.34 6.09
CA LYS A 92 -1.37 -1.36 7.10
C LYS A 92 -1.47 0.04 6.50
N ILE A 93 -2.69 0.57 6.43
CA ILE A 93 -2.97 1.95 6.02
C ILE A 93 -3.06 2.81 7.28
N ILE A 94 -2.06 3.67 7.49
CA ILE A 94 -2.01 4.62 8.60
C ILE A 94 -2.45 6.02 8.16
N ALA A 95 -3.17 6.74 9.01
CA ALA A 95 -3.44 8.15 8.79
C ALA A 95 -2.11 8.92 8.71
N LYS A 96 -1.98 9.81 7.73
CA LYS A 96 -0.92 10.81 7.78
C LYS A 96 -1.18 11.66 9.02
N LYS A 97 -0.34 11.55 10.06
CA LYS A 97 -0.31 12.59 11.09
C LYS A 97 -0.03 13.89 10.36
N ALA A 98 -1.02 14.77 10.31
CA ALA A 98 -0.79 16.14 9.89
C ALA A 98 0.34 16.64 10.78
N LYS A 99 1.49 16.95 10.17
CA LYS A 99 2.55 17.67 10.86
C LYS A 99 1.99 19.06 11.08
N THR A 100 1.27 19.26 12.18
CA THR A 100 0.97 20.60 12.68
C THR A 100 2.34 21.19 12.99
N LEU A 101 2.88 21.94 12.03
CA LEU A 101 3.91 22.92 12.29
C LEU A 101 3.26 23.87 13.28
N ARG A 102 3.52 23.67 14.57
CA ARG A 102 3.41 24.76 15.53
C ARG A 102 4.45 25.76 15.04
N ILE A 103 4.00 26.74 14.26
CA ILE A 103 4.71 27.99 14.13
C ILE A 103 4.65 28.52 15.55
N ASP A 104 5.71 28.28 16.31
CA ASP A 104 5.87 28.84 17.63
C ASP A 104 6.05 30.34 17.38
N GLU A 105 4.92 31.05 17.36
CA GLU A 105 4.84 32.49 17.30
C GLU A 105 5.25 33.05 18.68
N SER A 106 6.40 32.60 19.19
CA SER A 106 7.13 33.29 20.24
C SER A 106 7.89 34.41 19.54
N MET A 107 7.15 35.49 19.28
CA MET A 107 7.71 36.77 18.90
C MET A 107 8.72 37.16 19.99
N ASN A 108 9.99 37.00 19.63
CA ASN A 108 11.14 37.83 19.97
C ASN A 108 10.79 39.16 20.68
N GLU A 109 10.58 39.12 22.00
CA GLU A 109 10.76 40.28 22.85
C GLU A 109 12.21 40.29 23.34
N ASN A 110 13.10 40.86 22.52
CA ASN A 110 14.44 41.25 22.97
C ASN A 110 14.33 42.62 23.67
N PRO A 111 14.50 42.74 25.00
CA PRO A 111 14.36 44.02 25.70
C PRO A 111 15.60 44.94 25.59
N SER A 112 16.62 44.60 24.81
CA SER A 112 17.92 45.30 24.85
C SER A 112 18.04 46.61 24.05
N LEU A 113 16.94 47.30 23.72
CA LEU A 113 16.99 48.63 23.09
C LEU A 113 16.13 49.66 23.83
N ARG A 114 16.41 49.84 25.13
CA ARG A 114 16.09 51.09 25.84
C ARG A 114 17.32 51.54 26.60
N ARG A 115 18.12 52.39 25.96
CA ARG A 115 19.14 53.21 26.61
C ARG A 115 18.99 54.64 26.14
#